data_AF-A0A9X4HAP7-F1
#
_entry.id   AF-A0A9X4HAP7-F1
#
_cell.length_a   1.000
_cell.length_b   1.000
_cell.length_c   1.000
_cell.angle_alpha   90.00
_cell.angle_beta   90.00
_cell.angle_gamma   90.00
#
_symmetry.space_group_name_H-M   'P 1'
#
loop_
_entity.id
_entity.type
_entity.pdbx_description
1 polymer ?
#
loop_
_entity_poly.entity_id
_entity_poly.type
_entity_poly.pdbx_seq_one_letter_code
_entity_poly.pdbx_strand_id
1 'polypeptide(L)'
;MNIRLLGLALGLGLALPVVAQAQMLQPGLWEMTSSNVKVDDQPMDVQSILGQLQGQMTPQQRAALEKNGINIGGKGIRACLTPEQVATNDIPLADPQSGCKQQITERNGNQWKFRFSCPKAQGTGVATFLSDREFNTVANGTFNAIGINQKGSLETRAVWLGQDCGAVKPRA
;
A
#
# COMPACT_ATOMS: atom_id res chain seq x y z
N MET A 1 64.74 36.91 -6.83
CA MET A 1 64.46 35.72 -7.67
C MET A 1 64.45 34.50 -6.76
N ASN A 2 63.42 33.67 -6.89
CA ASN A 2 63.16 32.37 -6.24
C ASN A 2 62.18 32.37 -5.06
N ILE A 3 60.94 32.06 -5.44
CA ILE A 3 59.73 31.75 -4.68
C ILE A 3 59.86 30.33 -4.10
N ARG A 4 59.48 30.12 -2.83
CA ARG A 4 59.04 28.79 -2.35
C ARG A 4 57.70 28.93 -1.65
N LEU A 5 56.68 28.40 -2.31
CA LEU A 5 55.28 28.41 -1.90
C LEU A 5 55.07 27.60 -0.61
N LEU A 6 54.37 28.21 0.34
CA LEU A 6 53.67 27.53 1.42
C LEU A 6 52.52 26.71 0.83
N GLY A 7 52.59 25.40 0.97
CA GLY A 7 51.50 24.49 0.61
C GLY A 7 50.36 24.57 1.62
N LEU A 8 49.31 25.34 1.30
CA LEU A 8 48.00 25.20 1.95
C LEU A 8 47.25 24.04 1.27
N ALA A 9 47.17 22.91 1.95
CA ALA A 9 46.28 21.81 1.57
C ALA A 9 44.83 22.21 1.90
N LEU A 10 44.10 22.72 0.90
CA LEU A 10 42.65 22.90 0.97
C LEU A 10 41.99 21.52 0.76
N GLY A 11 41.61 20.86 1.85
CA GLY A 11 40.78 19.66 1.79
C GLY A 11 39.37 20.02 1.32
N LEU A 12 39.11 19.93 0.01
CA LEU A 12 37.74 19.92 -0.51
C LEU A 12 37.06 18.62 -0.07
N GLY A 13 36.31 18.71 1.03
CA GLY A 13 35.34 17.69 1.39
C GLY A 13 34.27 17.61 0.31
N LEU A 14 34.34 16.56 -0.52
CA LEU A 14 33.28 16.15 -1.43
C LEU A 14 32.05 15.77 -0.59
N ALA A 15 31.19 16.74 -0.30
CA ALA A 15 29.84 16.49 0.16
C ALA A 15 29.07 15.87 -1.02
N LEU A 16 29.06 14.54 -1.09
CA LEU A 16 28.17 13.82 -2.01
C LEU A 16 26.73 14.22 -1.65
N PRO A 17 25.94 14.73 -2.60
CA PRO A 17 24.53 14.96 -2.36
C PRO A 17 23.90 13.60 -2.09
N VAL A 18 23.41 13.40 -0.87
CA VAL A 18 22.50 12.30 -0.59
C VAL A 18 21.25 12.59 -1.42
N VAL A 19 21.11 11.88 -2.54
CA VAL A 19 19.88 11.89 -3.32
C VAL A 19 18.84 11.21 -2.43
N ALA A 20 18.10 11.99 -1.65
CA ALA A 20 16.95 11.50 -0.93
C ALA A 20 15.98 10.96 -1.99
N GLN A 21 15.88 9.64 -2.09
CA GLN A 21 14.84 9.00 -2.87
C GLN A 21 13.51 9.48 -2.28
N ALA A 22 12.70 10.17 -3.08
CA ALA A 22 11.38 10.61 -2.66
C ALA A 22 10.55 9.36 -2.32
N GLN A 23 10.44 9.07 -1.03
CA GLN A 23 9.73 7.90 -0.53
C GLN A 23 8.23 8.11 -0.72
N MET A 24 7.62 7.24 -1.52
CA MET A 24 6.20 7.38 -1.90
C MET A 24 5.24 6.91 -0.81
N LEU A 25 5.73 6.18 0.19
CA LEU A 25 4.94 5.57 1.26
C LEU A 25 5.69 5.63 2.60
N GLN A 26 5.03 6.10 3.65
CA GLN A 26 5.56 6.06 5.02
C GLN A 26 5.44 4.66 5.66
N PRO A 27 6.43 4.21 6.45
CA PRO A 27 6.27 3.04 7.30
C PRO A 27 5.26 3.32 8.42
N GLY A 28 4.62 2.27 8.92
CA GLY A 28 3.61 2.37 9.98
C GLY A 28 2.21 1.95 9.52
N LEU A 29 1.20 2.42 10.24
CA LEU A 29 -0.18 2.00 10.10
C LEU A 29 -0.88 2.74 8.96
N TRP A 30 -1.49 2.00 8.06
CA TRP A 30 -2.32 2.52 6.98
C TRP A 30 -3.76 2.01 7.11
N GLU A 31 -4.74 2.86 6.79
CA GLU A 31 -6.16 2.51 6.69
C GLU A 31 -6.62 2.64 5.23
N MET A 32 -7.21 1.56 4.71
CA MET A 32 -7.75 1.45 3.36
C MET A 32 -9.28 1.40 3.44
N THR A 33 -9.92 2.28 2.69
CA THR A 33 -11.38 2.34 2.56
C THR A 33 -11.76 2.13 1.10
N SER A 34 -12.75 1.28 0.85
CA SER A 34 -13.19 0.96 -0.51
C SER A 34 -14.53 1.63 -0.82
N SER A 35 -14.64 2.20 -2.00
CA SER A 35 -15.83 2.89 -2.51
C SER A 35 -16.07 2.54 -3.98
N ASN A 36 -17.24 2.95 -4.49
CA ASN A 36 -17.62 2.73 -5.90
C ASN A 36 -17.43 1.28 -6.37
N VAL A 37 -17.66 0.34 -5.47
CA VAL A 37 -17.49 -1.08 -5.76
C VAL A 37 -18.64 -1.55 -6.62
N LYS A 38 -18.32 -2.16 -7.76
CA LYS A 38 -19.30 -2.75 -8.68
C LYS A 38 -18.93 -4.17 -9.00
N VAL A 39 -19.93 -5.04 -9.09
CA VAL A 39 -19.82 -6.41 -9.59
C VAL A 39 -20.89 -6.60 -10.66
N ASP A 40 -20.50 -6.95 -11.88
CA ASP A 40 -21.36 -7.03 -13.06
C ASP A 40 -22.23 -5.76 -13.22
N ASP A 41 -21.58 -4.61 -13.08
CA ASP A 41 -22.17 -3.26 -13.12
C ASP A 41 -23.18 -2.93 -11.99
N GLN A 42 -23.41 -3.86 -11.06
CA GLN A 42 -24.24 -3.62 -9.88
C GLN A 42 -23.42 -3.04 -8.72
N PRO A 43 -23.85 -1.92 -8.12
CA PRO A 43 -23.15 -1.34 -6.98
C PRO A 43 -23.25 -2.25 -5.76
N MET A 44 -22.17 -2.33 -4.98
CA MET A 44 -22.10 -3.05 -3.73
C MET A 44 -21.81 -2.10 -2.56
N ASP A 45 -22.56 -2.27 -1.46
CA ASP A 45 -22.28 -1.56 -0.21
C ASP A 45 -21.24 -2.31 0.62
N VAL A 46 -19.97 -2.10 0.28
CA VAL A 46 -18.84 -2.72 0.99
C VAL A 46 -18.73 -2.24 2.43
N GLN A 47 -19.18 -1.03 2.76
CA GLN A 47 -19.11 -0.54 4.12
C GLN A 47 -20.05 -1.31 5.05
N SER A 48 -21.28 -1.58 4.58
CA SER A 48 -22.23 -2.41 5.30
C SER A 48 -21.72 -3.85 5.48
N ILE A 49 -21.17 -4.44 4.41
CA ILE A 49 -20.57 -5.79 4.46
C ILE A 49 -19.43 -5.85 5.48
N LEU A 50 -18.55 -4.84 5.47
CA LEU A 50 -17.43 -4.77 6.41
C LEU A 50 -17.90 -4.60 7.85
N GLY A 51 -18.92 -3.77 8.08
CA GLY A 51 -19.53 -3.59 9.40
C GLY A 51 -20.17 -4.87 9.94
N GLN A 52 -20.87 -5.62 9.07
CA GLN A 52 -21.42 -6.93 9.44
C GLN A 52 -20.33 -7.93 9.78
N LEU A 53 -19.28 -8.02 8.96
CA LEU A 53 -18.13 -8.89 9.21
C LEU A 53 -17.47 -8.57 10.55
N GLN A 54 -17.24 -7.29 10.83
CA GLN A 54 -16.66 -6.84 12.09
C GLN A 54 -17.54 -7.21 13.30
N GLY A 55 -18.87 -7.08 13.17
CA GLY A 55 -19.82 -7.44 14.22
C GLY A 55 -19.93 -8.95 14.48
N GLN A 56 -19.66 -9.77 13.47
CA GLN A 56 -19.69 -11.24 13.58
C GLN A 56 -18.37 -11.84 14.05
N MET A 57 -17.27 -11.07 14.03
CA MET A 57 -15.96 -11.56 14.43
C MET A 57 -15.83 -11.76 15.94
N THR A 58 -15.39 -12.95 16.33
CA THR A 58 -15.01 -13.24 17.72
C THR A 58 -13.70 -12.53 18.09
N PRO A 59 -13.44 -12.28 19.39
CA PRO A 59 -12.17 -11.72 19.83
C PRO A 59 -10.94 -12.53 19.37
N GLN A 60 -11.05 -13.86 19.34
CA GLN A 60 -9.98 -14.73 18.87
C GLN A 60 -9.71 -14.57 17.37
N GLN A 61 -10.76 -14.44 16.55
CA GLN A 61 -10.61 -14.16 15.11
C GLN A 61 -9.95 -12.80 14.87
N ARG A 62 -10.33 -11.78 15.65
CA ARG A 62 -9.73 -10.45 15.57
C ARG A 62 -8.24 -10.47 15.91
N ALA A 63 -7.87 -11.10 17.02
CA ALA A 63 -6.47 -11.25 17.42
C ALA A 63 -5.65 -12.04 16.39
N ALA A 64 -6.26 -13.03 15.72
CA ALA A 64 -5.61 -13.78 14.65
C ALA A 64 -5.31 -12.91 13.43
N LEU A 65 -6.25 -12.05 13.00
CA LEU A 65 -5.99 -11.08 11.91
C LEU A 65 -4.89 -10.08 12.30
N GLU A 66 -4.97 -9.53 13.52
CA GLU A 66 -4.01 -8.53 14.00
C GLU A 66 -2.58 -9.09 14.07
N LYS A 67 -2.45 -10.36 14.47
CA LYS A 67 -1.17 -11.08 14.44
C LYS A 67 -0.61 -11.25 13.03
N ASN A 68 -1.48 -11.36 12.03
CA ASN A 68 -1.12 -11.39 10.61
C ASN A 68 -1.02 -9.98 9.99
N GLY A 69 -1.02 -8.95 10.82
CA GLY A 69 -0.80 -7.57 10.40
C GLY A 69 -1.96 -6.92 9.67
N ILE A 70 -3.17 -7.42 9.90
CA ILE A 70 -4.41 -6.84 9.38
C ILE A 70 -5.37 -6.59 10.54
N ASN A 71 -6.02 -5.45 10.56
CA ASN A 71 -7.16 -5.21 11.44
C ASN A 71 -8.34 -4.71 10.61
N ILE A 72 -9.51 -5.28 10.85
CA ILE A 72 -10.77 -4.76 10.32
C ILE A 72 -11.32 -3.82 11.38
N GLY A 73 -11.10 -2.52 11.20
CA GLY A 73 -11.39 -1.52 12.22
C GLY A 73 -11.31 -0.08 11.71
N GLY A 74 -11.91 0.83 12.48
CA GLY A 74 -12.13 2.20 12.01
C GLY A 74 -13.14 2.22 10.87
N LYS A 75 -12.75 2.83 9.73
CA LYS A 75 -13.61 2.92 8.53
C LYS A 75 -13.35 1.80 7.53
N GLY A 76 -12.31 0.99 7.70
CA GLY A 76 -11.82 0.12 6.65
C GLY A 76 -10.91 -1.00 7.13
N ILE A 77 -10.00 -1.41 6.24
CA ILE A 77 -8.97 -2.42 6.54
C ILE A 77 -7.69 -1.69 6.87
N ARG A 78 -7.06 -2.04 7.98
CA ARG A 78 -5.78 -1.48 8.41
C ARG A 78 -4.65 -2.50 8.21
N ALA A 79 -3.51 -2.02 7.74
CA ALA A 79 -2.30 -2.81 7.59
C ALA A 79 -1.08 -2.04 8.09
N CYS A 80 -0.18 -2.75 8.77
CA CYS A 80 1.09 -2.19 9.22
C CYS A 80 2.19 -2.49 8.18
N LEU A 81 2.84 -1.45 7.68
CA LEU A 81 3.93 -1.55 6.72
C LEU A 81 5.29 -1.34 7.38
N THR A 82 6.25 -2.24 7.10
CA THR A 82 7.63 -2.10 7.56
C THR A 82 8.42 -1.11 6.70
N PRO A 83 9.53 -0.54 7.21
CA PRO A 83 10.48 0.24 6.41
C PRO A 83 10.95 -0.47 5.14
N GLU A 84 11.20 -1.77 5.22
CA GLU A 84 11.66 -2.57 4.09
C GLU A 84 10.58 -2.70 3.01
N GLN A 85 9.32 -2.85 3.42
CA GLN A 85 8.17 -2.92 2.49
C GLN A 85 7.98 -1.61 1.73
N VAL A 86 8.08 -0.47 2.40
CA VAL A 86 7.88 0.84 1.77
C VAL A 86 9.09 1.33 0.99
N ALA A 87 10.28 0.75 1.23
CA ALA A 87 11.46 0.97 0.42
C ALA A 87 11.41 0.22 -0.93
N THR A 88 10.40 -0.63 -1.13
CA THR A 88 10.23 -1.33 -2.40
C THR A 88 9.70 -0.41 -3.50
N ASN A 89 9.85 -0.89 -4.73
CA ASN A 89 9.31 -0.26 -5.92
C ASN A 89 7.85 -0.69 -6.22
N ASP A 90 7.07 -1.07 -5.20
CA ASP A 90 5.70 -1.58 -5.32
C ASP A 90 4.72 -0.79 -4.44
N ILE A 91 3.43 -1.13 -4.50
CA ILE A 91 2.41 -0.69 -3.55
C ILE A 91 2.13 -1.89 -2.64
N PRO A 92 2.83 -2.02 -1.50
CA PRO A 92 2.82 -3.21 -0.65
C PRO A 92 1.57 -3.24 0.24
N LEU A 93 0.38 -2.99 -0.29
CA LEU A 93 -0.88 -3.08 0.46
C LEU A 93 -1.49 -4.48 0.43
N ALA A 94 -1.13 -5.32 -0.54
CA ALA A 94 -1.53 -6.71 -0.56
C ALA A 94 -0.84 -7.51 0.55
N ASP A 95 -1.57 -8.45 1.16
CA ASP A 95 -0.99 -9.39 2.12
C ASP A 95 -0.07 -10.39 1.38
N PRO A 96 1.22 -10.49 1.74
CA PRO A 96 2.16 -11.44 1.12
C PRO A 96 1.66 -12.90 1.15
N GLN A 97 0.87 -13.27 2.16
CA GLN A 97 0.36 -14.64 2.32
C GLN A 97 -0.96 -14.91 1.57
N SER A 98 -1.58 -13.87 1.00
CA SER A 98 -2.87 -14.01 0.28
C SER A 98 -2.78 -14.73 -1.06
N GLY A 99 -1.56 -14.97 -1.57
CA GLY A 99 -1.33 -15.45 -2.92
C GLY A 99 -1.61 -14.39 -4.01
N CYS A 100 -1.96 -13.16 -3.62
CA CYS A 100 -2.03 -12.03 -4.53
C CYS A 100 -0.63 -11.55 -4.91
N LYS A 101 -0.38 -11.46 -6.21
CA LYS A 101 0.78 -10.80 -6.78
C LYS A 101 0.35 -9.47 -7.36
N GLN A 102 1.16 -8.44 -7.13
CA GLN A 102 1.02 -7.15 -7.79
C GLN A 102 2.31 -6.84 -8.54
N GLN A 103 2.18 -6.10 -9.64
CA GLN A 103 3.30 -5.67 -10.44
C GLN A 103 3.03 -4.26 -10.96
N ILE A 104 3.95 -3.34 -10.69
CA ILE A 104 3.94 -2.02 -11.32
C ILE A 104 4.33 -2.18 -12.79
N THR A 105 3.46 -1.69 -13.69
CA THR A 105 3.65 -1.78 -15.15
C THR A 105 4.13 -0.47 -15.75
N GLU A 106 3.82 0.67 -15.13
CA GLU A 106 4.22 1.99 -15.60
C GLU A 106 4.30 2.96 -14.42
N ARG A 107 5.23 3.91 -14.48
CA ARG A 107 5.37 4.99 -13.50
C ARG A 107 5.43 6.32 -14.22
N ASN A 108 4.50 7.20 -13.89
CA ASN A 108 4.46 8.55 -14.42
C ASN A 108 4.22 9.54 -13.26
N GLY A 109 5.32 10.08 -12.71
CA GLY A 109 5.27 10.96 -11.55
C GLY A 109 4.56 10.29 -10.36
N ASN A 110 3.47 10.90 -9.92
CA ASN A 110 2.64 10.42 -8.82
C ASN A 110 1.56 9.40 -9.25
N GLN A 111 1.57 8.93 -10.50
CA GLN A 111 0.63 7.93 -11.00
C GLN A 111 1.35 6.64 -11.39
N TRP A 112 0.99 5.54 -10.75
CA TRP A 112 1.58 4.23 -11.01
C TRP A 112 0.51 3.29 -11.53
N LYS A 113 0.71 2.73 -12.73
CA LYS A 113 -0.15 1.66 -13.25
C LYS A 113 0.34 0.33 -12.70
N PHE A 114 -0.59 -0.53 -12.35
CA PHE A 114 -0.28 -1.85 -11.84
C PHE A 114 -1.20 -2.92 -12.42
N ARG A 115 -0.71 -4.15 -12.40
CA ARG A 115 -1.49 -5.37 -12.64
C ARG A 115 -1.50 -6.18 -11.35
N PHE A 116 -2.63 -6.81 -11.04
CA PHE A 116 -2.74 -7.74 -9.92
C PHE A 116 -3.28 -9.09 -10.37
N SER A 117 -2.85 -10.15 -9.69
CA SER A 117 -3.28 -11.53 -9.89
C SER A 117 -3.34 -12.23 -8.53
N CYS A 118 -4.54 -12.56 -8.10
CA CYS A 118 -4.91 -13.31 -6.91
C CYS A 118 -5.53 -14.66 -7.31
N PRO A 119 -5.61 -15.66 -6.41
CA PRO A 119 -6.19 -16.97 -6.75
C PRO A 119 -7.61 -16.92 -7.32
N LYS A 120 -8.40 -15.91 -6.92
CA LYS A 120 -9.78 -15.70 -7.33
C LYS A 120 -10.03 -14.32 -7.95
N ALA A 121 -8.99 -13.57 -8.31
CA ALA A 121 -9.19 -12.24 -8.89
C ALA A 121 -8.00 -11.82 -9.74
N GLN A 122 -8.22 -11.10 -10.83
CA GLN A 122 -7.12 -10.52 -11.61
C GLN A 122 -7.58 -9.24 -12.28
N GLY A 123 -6.65 -8.33 -12.57
CA GLY A 123 -6.99 -7.08 -13.21
C GLY A 123 -5.85 -6.08 -13.27
N THR A 124 -6.22 -4.84 -13.53
CA THR A 124 -5.30 -3.70 -13.61
C THR A 124 -5.86 -2.54 -12.83
N GLY A 125 -4.97 -1.66 -12.38
CA GLY A 125 -5.37 -0.42 -11.75
C GLY A 125 -4.36 0.69 -11.93
N VAL A 126 -4.74 1.85 -11.42
CA VAL A 126 -3.89 3.03 -11.33
C VAL A 126 -3.91 3.49 -9.88
N ALA A 127 -2.74 3.69 -9.31
CA ALA A 127 -2.57 4.37 -8.04
C ALA A 127 -2.14 5.82 -8.28
N THR A 128 -2.79 6.76 -7.61
CA THR A 128 -2.47 8.18 -7.64
C THR A 128 -2.07 8.62 -6.24
N PHE A 129 -0.79 8.91 -6.06
CA PHE A 129 -0.22 9.36 -4.80
C PHE A 129 -0.48 10.86 -4.61
N LEU A 130 -1.21 11.19 -3.55
CA LEU A 130 -1.46 12.58 -3.15
C LEU A 130 -0.33 13.10 -2.26
N SER A 131 0.24 12.21 -1.44
CA SER A 131 1.43 12.43 -0.65
C SER A 131 2.08 11.07 -0.29
N ASP A 132 3.13 11.11 0.51
CA ASP A 132 3.72 9.92 1.15
C ASP A 132 2.82 9.29 2.23
N ARG A 133 1.71 9.96 2.57
CA ARG A 133 0.74 9.58 3.62
C ARG A 133 -0.67 9.34 3.08
N GLU A 134 -0.92 9.55 1.79
CA GLU A 134 -2.23 9.35 1.20
C GLU A 134 -2.14 9.05 -0.29
N PHE A 135 -2.89 8.04 -0.74
CA PHE A 135 -3.08 7.77 -2.15
C PHE A 135 -4.43 7.13 -2.42
N ASN A 136 -4.85 7.21 -3.68
CA ASN A 136 -6.06 6.57 -4.17
C ASN A 136 -5.71 5.52 -5.22
N THR A 137 -6.54 4.50 -5.36
CA THR A 137 -6.48 3.56 -6.47
C THR A 137 -7.82 3.44 -7.16
N VAL A 138 -7.77 3.21 -8.47
CA VAL A 138 -8.91 2.74 -9.27
C VAL A 138 -8.50 1.42 -9.88
N ALA A 139 -9.24 0.36 -9.58
CA ALA A 139 -8.95 -0.98 -10.06
C ALA A 139 -10.15 -1.57 -10.80
N ASN A 140 -9.87 -2.29 -11.88
CA ASN A 140 -10.85 -3.01 -12.68
C ASN A 140 -10.33 -4.41 -12.98
N GLY A 141 -11.22 -5.40 -12.98
CA GLY A 141 -10.80 -6.78 -13.19
C GLY A 141 -11.95 -7.77 -13.21
N THR A 142 -11.57 -9.03 -13.03
CA THR A 142 -12.49 -10.15 -12.91
C THR A 142 -12.29 -10.83 -11.57
N PHE A 143 -13.38 -11.22 -10.93
CA PHE A 143 -13.43 -11.94 -9.65
C PHE A 143 -14.12 -13.28 -9.85
N ASN A 144 -13.64 -14.33 -9.18
CA ASN A 144 -14.19 -15.68 -9.20
C ASN A 144 -14.56 -16.10 -7.77
N ALA A 145 -15.63 -15.53 -7.23
CA ALA A 145 -16.06 -15.82 -5.86
C ALA A 145 -16.67 -17.23 -5.74
N ILE A 146 -17.48 -17.63 -6.73
CA ILE A 146 -18.33 -18.83 -6.74
C ILE A 146 -18.11 -19.77 -7.95
N GLY A 147 -16.94 -19.73 -8.58
CA GLY A 147 -16.68 -20.49 -9.82
C GLY A 147 -17.11 -19.75 -11.09
N ILE A 148 -17.85 -18.65 -10.96
CA ILE A 148 -18.25 -17.76 -12.07
C ILE A 148 -17.32 -16.55 -12.09
N ASN A 149 -16.77 -16.24 -13.26
CA ASN A 149 -16.01 -15.01 -13.48
C ASN A 149 -16.98 -13.84 -13.63
N GLN A 150 -16.91 -12.91 -12.69
CA GLN A 150 -17.69 -11.67 -12.68
C GLN A 150 -16.76 -10.50 -12.93
N LYS A 151 -17.22 -9.49 -13.68
CA LYS A 151 -16.45 -8.25 -13.81
C LYS A 151 -16.63 -7.43 -12.55
N GLY A 152 -15.60 -6.70 -12.15
CA GLY A 152 -15.78 -5.74 -11.09
C GLY A 152 -14.80 -4.59 -11.15
N SER A 153 -15.16 -3.53 -10.44
CA SER A 153 -14.37 -2.33 -10.28
C SER A 153 -14.45 -1.87 -8.83
N LEU A 154 -13.41 -1.21 -8.35
CA LEU A 154 -13.42 -0.56 -7.05
C LEU A 154 -12.48 0.64 -7.05
N GLU A 155 -12.79 1.58 -6.17
CA GLU A 155 -11.88 2.64 -5.77
C GLU A 155 -11.42 2.36 -4.34
N THR A 156 -10.14 2.62 -4.06
CA THR A 156 -9.62 2.56 -2.69
C THR A 156 -8.95 3.86 -2.33
N ARG A 157 -9.24 4.39 -1.14
CA ARG A 157 -8.47 5.46 -0.51
C ARG A 157 -7.65 4.87 0.62
N ALA A 158 -6.34 5.11 0.59
CA ALA A 158 -5.39 4.67 1.61
C ALA A 158 -4.80 5.88 2.34
N VAL A 159 -4.88 5.89 3.67
CA VAL A 159 -4.42 6.99 4.53
C VAL A 159 -3.49 6.45 5.60
N TRP A 160 -2.34 7.09 5.79
CA TRP A 160 -1.40 6.79 6.87
C TRP A 160 -1.91 7.37 8.20
N LEU A 161 -1.96 6.53 9.22
CA LEU A 161 -2.48 6.86 10.55
C LEU A 161 -1.39 7.19 11.57
N GLY A 162 -0.16 6.72 11.36
CA GLY A 162 0.92 6.91 12.32
C GLY A 162 2.02 5.87 12.18
N GLN A 163 3.15 6.11 12.86
CA GLN A 163 4.25 5.13 12.93
C GLN A 163 3.91 3.93 13.81
N ASP A 164 3.07 4.15 14.83
CA ASP A 164 2.63 3.11 15.75
C ASP A 164 1.54 2.26 15.11
N CYS A 165 1.80 0.96 14.99
CA CYS A 165 0.84 -0.02 14.49
C CYS A 165 -0.04 -0.62 15.59
N GLY A 166 0.23 -0.32 16.86
CA GLY A 166 -0.51 -0.85 17.99
C GLY A 166 -0.54 -2.38 17.99
N ALA A 167 -1.74 -2.96 17.99
CA ALA A 167 -1.94 -4.41 17.97
C ALA A 167 -1.67 -5.06 16.59
N VAL A 168 -1.61 -4.26 15.52
CA VAL A 168 -1.41 -4.76 14.15
C VAL A 168 0.07 -5.01 13.94
N LYS A 169 0.48 -6.27 13.91
CA LYS A 169 1.89 -6.59 13.70
C LYS A 169 2.34 -6.20 12.29
N PRO A 170 3.60 -5.76 12.08
CA PRO A 170 4.09 -5.56 10.72
C PRO A 170 4.01 -6.86 9.94
N ARG A 171 3.53 -6.78 8.69
CA ARG A 171 3.43 -7.97 7.83
C ARG A 171 4.84 -8.40 7.44
N ALA A 172 5.17 -9.67 7.65
CA ALA A 172 6.42 -10.28 7.19
C ALA A 172 6.34 -10.64 5.70
#